data_AF-A0A9X2QGI9-F1
#
_entry.id   AF-A0A9X2QGI9-F1
#
_cell.length_a   1.000
_cell.length_b   1.000
_cell.length_c   1.000
_cell.angle_alpha   90.00
_cell.angle_beta   90.00
_cell.angle_gamma   90.00
#
_symmetry.space_group_name_H-M   'P 1'
#
loop_
_entity.id
_entity.type
_entity.pdbx_description
1 polymer ?
#
loop_
_entity_poly.entity_id
_entity_poly.type
_entity_poly.pdbx_seq_one_letter_code
_entity_poly.pdbx_strand_id
1 'polypeptide(L)'
;MPGLINIRWSRELPSEPSSCTVTKNAAGQYHVCFVCTEEAHLLPRADGENGDLEPVGVDLGIESLVTLSTGEKAGNPRWFESEQERRRRKQQKLSRKEKKGLGGLSNTGSGRESE
;
A
#
# COMPACT_ATOMS: atom_id res chain seq x y z
N MET A 1 -25.06 -21.93 1.50
CA MET A 1 -24.68 -22.13 0.08
C MET A 1 -23.43 -21.32 -0.19
N PRO A 2 -22.39 -21.87 -0.82
CA PRO A 2 -21.33 -21.02 -1.38
C PRO A 2 -21.99 -20.15 -2.45
N GLY A 3 -22.00 -18.84 -2.24
CA GLY A 3 -22.48 -17.87 -3.22
C GLY A 3 -21.30 -17.30 -4.01
N LEU A 4 -21.54 -16.96 -5.28
CA LEU A 4 -20.58 -16.22 -6.08
C LEU A 4 -20.31 -14.86 -5.40
N ILE A 5 -19.04 -14.56 -5.12
CA ILE A 5 -18.62 -13.27 -4.56
C ILE A 5 -18.40 -12.32 -5.74
N ASN A 6 -19.01 -11.14 -5.68
CA ASN A 6 -18.71 -10.08 -6.64
C ASN A 6 -17.31 -9.51 -6.33
N ILE A 7 -16.34 -9.79 -7.21
CA ILE A 7 -14.94 -9.40 -7.04
C ILE A 7 -14.63 -8.22 -7.95
N ARG A 8 -14.01 -7.17 -7.39
CA ARG A 8 -13.34 -6.14 -8.19
C ARG A 8 -11.91 -6.58 -8.47
N TRP A 9 -11.63 -6.98 -9.69
CA TRP A 9 -10.29 -7.37 -10.14
C TRP A 9 -9.39 -6.14 -10.27
N SER A 10 -8.19 -6.22 -9.71
CA SER A 10 -7.13 -5.21 -9.92
C SER A 10 -6.42 -5.41 -11.26
N ARG A 11 -6.34 -6.66 -11.72
CA ARG A 11 -5.81 -7.14 -13.01
C ARG A 11 -6.33 -8.55 -13.27
N GLU A 12 -6.19 -9.02 -14.51
CA GLU A 12 -6.38 -10.43 -14.85
C GLU A 12 -5.29 -11.30 -14.21
N LEU A 13 -5.60 -12.57 -13.94
CA LEU A 13 -4.63 -13.50 -13.38
C LEU A 13 -3.72 -14.02 -14.50
N PRO A 14 -2.39 -14.04 -14.31
CA PRO A 14 -1.46 -14.49 -15.34
C PRO A 14 -1.51 -16.01 -15.57
N SER A 15 -2.00 -16.77 -14.58
CA SER A 15 -2.26 -18.20 -14.68
C SER A 15 -3.36 -18.61 -13.71
N GLU A 16 -3.78 -19.88 -13.80
CA GLU A 16 -4.53 -20.51 -12.73
C GLU A 16 -3.73 -20.42 -11.40
N PRO A 17 -4.35 -19.98 -10.30
CA PRO A 17 -3.64 -19.77 -9.06
C PRO A 17 -3.40 -21.09 -8.31
N SER A 18 -2.20 -21.26 -7.76
CA SER A 18 -1.85 -22.40 -6.91
C SER A 18 -2.39 -22.28 -5.48
N SER A 19 -2.60 -21.06 -5.02
CA SER A 19 -3.21 -20.77 -3.72
C SER A 19 -3.87 -19.40 -3.71
N CYS A 20 -4.75 -19.19 -2.72
CA CYS A 20 -5.31 -17.89 -2.44
C CYS A 20 -5.27 -17.58 -0.94
N THR A 21 -5.08 -16.30 -0.60
CA THR A 21 -5.16 -15.79 0.77
C THR A 21 -6.23 -14.71 0.82
N VAL A 22 -7.21 -14.89 1.70
CA VAL A 22 -8.24 -13.89 1.98
C VAL A 22 -7.87 -13.16 3.26
N THR A 23 -7.79 -11.83 3.19
CA THR A 23 -7.48 -10.98 4.35
C THR A 23 -8.58 -9.94 4.54
N LYS A 24 -8.81 -9.53 5.79
CA LYS A 24 -9.70 -8.41 6.13
C LYS A 24 -8.87 -7.32 6.79
N ASN A 25 -8.91 -6.11 6.24
CA ASN A 25 -8.19 -4.98 6.83
C ASN A 25 -8.99 -4.35 7.99
N ALA A 26 -8.35 -3.43 8.72
CA ALA A 26 -9.00 -2.74 9.85
C ALA A 26 -10.20 -1.85 9.44
N ALA A 27 -10.31 -1.49 8.15
CA ALA A 27 -11.48 -0.79 7.60
C ALA A 27 -12.62 -1.75 7.22
N GLY A 28 -12.49 -3.05 7.51
CA GLY A 28 -13.48 -4.08 7.24
C GLY A 28 -13.53 -4.55 5.79
N GLN A 29 -12.60 -4.11 4.94
CA GLN A 29 -12.55 -4.49 3.52
C GLN A 29 -11.84 -5.84 3.38
N TYR A 30 -12.40 -6.69 2.53
CA TYR A 30 -11.81 -7.98 2.18
C TYR A 30 -10.91 -7.82 0.95
N HIS A 31 -9.73 -8.44 1.00
CA HIS A 31 -8.78 -8.53 -0.09
C HIS A 31 -8.43 -10.00 -0.35
N VAL A 32 -8.32 -10.36 -1.63
CA VAL A 32 -7.91 -11.70 -2.05
C VAL A 32 -6.61 -11.58 -2.81
N CYS A 33 -5.58 -12.31 -2.36
CA CYS A 33 -4.29 -12.43 -3.02
C CYS A 33 -4.16 -13.83 -3.60
N PHE A 34 -3.69 -13.92 -4.83
CA PHE A 34 -3.49 -15.18 -5.55
C PHE A 34 -2.00 -15.39 -5.80
N VAL A 35 -1.53 -16.63 -5.63
CA VAL A 35 -0.20 -17.05 -6.06
C VAL A 35 -0.36 -17.68 -7.44
N CYS A 36 0.26 -17.09 -8.45
CA CYS A 36 0.21 -17.54 -9.84
C CYS A 36 1.63 -17.79 -10.34
N THR A 37 1.76 -18.65 -11.34
CA THR A 37 2.99 -18.87 -12.07
C THR A 37 2.97 -18.01 -13.33
N GLU A 38 4.09 -17.39 -13.67
CA GLU A 38 4.23 -16.60 -14.90
C GLU A 38 5.56 -16.99 -15.54
N GLU A 39 5.59 -17.11 -16.87
CA GLU A 39 6.83 -17.37 -17.58
C GLU A 39 7.73 -16.13 -17.50
N ALA A 40 8.95 -16.32 -17.02
CA ALA A 40 9.94 -15.27 -17.03
C ALA A 40 10.49 -15.12 -18.45
N HIS A 41 10.17 -14.00 -19.11
CA HIS A 41 10.83 -13.61 -20.34
C HIS A 41 12.23 -13.10 -20.01
N LEU A 42 13.25 -13.90 -20.32
CA LEU A 42 14.63 -13.46 -20.20
C LEU A 42 14.89 -12.36 -21.20
N LEU A 43 15.36 -11.21 -20.70
CA LEU A 43 15.96 -10.20 -21.55
C LEU A 43 17.33 -10.70 -22.03
N PRO A 44 17.81 -10.22 -23.19
CA PRO A 44 19.20 -10.45 -23.58
C PRO A 44 20.13 -10.09 -22.43
N ARG A 45 21.17 -10.91 -22.24
CA ARG A 45 22.14 -10.69 -21.18
C ARG A 45 22.79 -9.31 -21.38
N ALA A 46 23.10 -8.61 -20.29
CA ALA A 46 23.65 -7.26 -20.37
C ALA A 46 24.99 -7.25 -21.15
N ASP A 47 25.81 -8.29 -21.04
CA ASP A 47 26.98 -8.47 -21.90
C ASP A 47 26.66 -8.82 -23.36
N GLY A 48 25.42 -8.64 -23.84
CA GLY A 48 24.99 -8.88 -25.22
C GLY A 48 25.18 -10.32 -25.72
N GLU A 49 24.90 -10.55 -27.00
CA GLU A 49 25.46 -11.73 -27.70
C GLU A 49 26.95 -11.51 -28.07
N ASN A 50 27.44 -10.25 -27.99
CA ASN A 50 28.77 -9.81 -28.44
C ASN A 50 29.63 -9.03 -27.41
N GLY A 51 29.15 -8.78 -26.19
CA GLY A 51 29.88 -7.99 -25.18
C GLY A 51 29.49 -6.51 -25.06
N ASP A 52 28.44 -6.04 -25.74
CA ASP A 52 28.28 -4.61 -26.04
C ASP A 52 27.66 -3.73 -24.93
N LEU A 53 27.13 -4.27 -23.82
CA LEU A 53 26.68 -3.44 -22.70
C LEU A 53 27.48 -3.72 -21.42
N GLU A 54 28.00 -2.63 -20.86
CA GLU A 54 28.72 -2.63 -19.59
C GLU A 54 27.72 -2.68 -18.41
N PRO A 55 27.97 -3.50 -17.38
CA PRO A 55 27.13 -3.53 -16.19
C PRO A 55 27.20 -2.20 -15.43
N VAL A 56 26.04 -1.65 -15.09
CA VAL A 56 25.93 -0.42 -14.31
C VAL A 56 25.43 -0.74 -12.90
N GLY A 57 26.17 -0.29 -11.89
CA GLY A 57 25.74 -0.36 -10.50
C GLY A 57 24.62 0.64 -10.23
N VAL A 58 23.58 0.20 -9.52
CA VAL A 58 22.42 1.03 -9.17
C VAL A 58 22.34 1.14 -7.64
N ASP A 59 22.48 2.36 -7.11
CA ASP A 59 22.28 2.66 -5.70
C ASP A 59 20.99 3.47 -5.50
N LEU A 60 20.19 3.11 -4.50
CA LEU A 60 18.93 3.78 -4.19
C LEU A 60 19.06 4.60 -2.91
N GLY A 61 18.91 5.92 -3.04
CA GLY A 61 19.19 6.87 -1.96
C GLY A 61 18.00 7.75 -1.55
N ILE A 62 18.17 8.44 -0.40
CA ILE A 62 17.21 9.43 0.09
C ILE A 62 17.41 10.77 -0.62
N GLU A 63 18.66 11.17 -0.88
CA GLU A 63 18.98 12.42 -1.57
C GLU A 63 18.63 12.34 -3.06
N SER A 64 19.10 11.29 -3.75
CA SER A 64 18.78 10.95 -5.13
C SER A 64 18.12 9.58 -5.14
N LEU A 65 16.98 9.44 -5.84
CA LEU A 65 16.23 8.18 -5.87
C LEU A 65 17.09 7.05 -6.46
N VAL A 66 17.87 7.37 -7.50
CA VAL A 66 18.78 6.45 -8.16
C VAL A 66 20.11 7.15 -8.42
N THR A 67 21.22 6.52 -8.07
CA THR A 67 22.57 6.89 -8.48
C THR A 67 23.19 5.73 -9.25
N LEU A 68 23.68 6.02 -10.46
CA LEU A 68 24.35 5.04 -11.31
C LEU A 68 25.87 5.10 -11.09
N SER A 69 26.56 3.97 -11.25
CA SER A 69 28.04 3.94 -11.22
C SER A 69 28.70 4.75 -12.33
N THR A 70 27.94 5.13 -13.37
CA THR A 70 28.33 6.08 -14.43
C THR A 70 28.40 7.54 -13.94
N GLY A 71 27.92 7.82 -12.71
CA GLY A 71 27.84 9.17 -12.13
C GLY A 71 26.51 9.87 -12.38
N GLU A 72 25.64 9.32 -13.23
CA GLU A 72 24.29 9.84 -13.45
C GLU A 72 23.42 9.68 -12.19
N LYS A 73 22.56 10.67 -11.94
CA LYS A 73 21.66 10.68 -10.79
C LYS A 73 20.25 11.06 -11.21
N ALA A 74 19.28 10.26 -10.81
CA ALA A 74 17.86 10.60 -10.89
C ALA A 74 17.42 11.21 -9.55
N GLY A 75 16.90 12.44 -9.61
CA GLY A 75 16.44 13.16 -8.42
C GLY A 75 15.33 12.43 -7.67
N ASN A 76 15.20 12.69 -6.37
CA ASN A 76 14.12 12.14 -5.56
C ASN A 76 12.87 13.04 -5.63
N PRO A 77 11.73 12.55 -6.15
CA PRO A 77 10.47 13.30 -6.17
C PRO A 77 9.82 13.47 -4.79
N ARG A 78 10.42 12.94 -3.71
CA ARG A 78 10.03 13.10 -2.30
C ARG A 78 8.57 12.73 -2.01
N TRP A 79 8.04 11.70 -2.69
CA TRP A 79 6.68 11.19 -2.45
C TRP A 79 6.41 10.85 -0.99
N PHE A 80 7.46 10.40 -0.28
CA PHE A 80 7.37 10.06 1.14
C PHE A 80 6.91 11.23 2.00
N GLU A 81 7.42 12.45 1.77
CA GLU A 81 7.07 13.63 2.57
C GLU A 81 5.59 14.01 2.38
N SER A 82 5.14 14.05 1.12
CA SER A 82 3.74 14.25 0.75
C SER A 82 2.82 13.22 1.42
N GLU A 83 3.18 11.94 1.30
CA GLU A 83 2.39 10.85 1.86
C GLU A 83 2.39 10.85 3.39
N GLN A 84 3.50 11.23 4.03
CA GLN A 84 3.59 11.35 5.47
C GLN A 84 2.68 12.47 5.98
N GLU A 85 2.68 13.64 5.35
CA GLU A 85 1.79 14.74 5.70
C GLU A 85 0.31 14.35 5.48
N ARG A 86 0.01 13.66 4.38
CA ARG A 86 -1.34 13.13 4.11
C ARG A 86 -1.78 12.13 5.19
N ARG A 87 -0.90 11.21 5.60
CA ARG A 87 -1.15 10.24 6.68
C ARG A 87 -1.38 10.94 8.01
N ARG A 88 -0.54 11.91 8.38
CA ARG A 88 -0.67 12.71 9.61
C ARG A 88 -2.03 13.40 9.68
N ARG A 89 -2.45 14.08 8.61
CA ARG A 89 -3.77 14.75 8.53
C ARG A 89 -4.92 13.77 8.71
N LYS A 90 -4.85 12.58 8.10
CA LYS A 90 -5.87 11.54 8.25
C LYS A 90 -5.93 11.00 9.68
N GLN A 91 -4.79 10.73 10.31
CA GLN A 91 -4.73 10.27 11.70
C GLN A 91 -5.27 11.32 12.68
N GLN A 92 -4.96 12.60 12.49
CA GLN A 92 -5.52 13.69 13.30
C GLN A 92 -7.05 13.79 13.16
N LYS A 93 -7.57 13.68 11.93
CA LYS A 93 -9.01 13.65 11.68
C LYS A 93 -9.67 12.45 12.36
N LEU A 94 -9.05 11.27 12.32
CA LEU A 94 -9.55 10.07 12.99
C LEU A 94 -9.59 10.25 14.51
N SER A 95 -8.48 10.69 15.13
CA SER A 95 -8.41 10.92 16.58
C SER A 95 -9.46 11.92 17.08
N ARG A 96 -9.74 12.98 16.31
CA ARG A 96 -10.80 13.94 16.64
C ARG A 96 -12.21 13.33 16.56
N LYS A 97 -12.44 12.36 15.67
CA LYS A 97 -13.72 11.64 15.57
C LYS A 97 -13.90 10.66 16.72
N GLU A 98 -12.86 9.92 17.10
CA GLU A 98 -12.90 9.02 18.26
C GLU A 98 -13.19 9.77 19.57
N LYS A 99 -12.53 10.91 19.79
CA LYS A 99 -12.78 11.76 20.97
C LYS A 99 -14.21 12.30 21.06
N LYS A 100 -14.87 12.55 19.92
CA LYS A 100 -16.27 13.00 19.89
C LYS A 100 -17.29 11.87 20.07
N GLY A 101 -16.94 10.64 19.67
CA GLY A 101 -17.83 9.48 19.82
C GLY A 101 -17.98 8.97 21.26
N LEU A 102 -16.98 9.23 22.12
CA LEU A 102 -16.96 8.76 23.52
C LEU A 102 -17.46 9.79 24.55
N GLY A 103 -17.76 11.03 24.15
CA GLY A 103 -18.09 12.14 25.07
C GLY A 103 -19.55 12.61 25.06
N GLY A 104 -20.46 11.91 24.37
CA GLY A 104 -21.83 12.40 24.11
C GLY A 104 -22.92 11.95 25.08
N LEU A 105 -22.62 11.17 26.13
CA LEU A 105 -23.60 10.74 27.13
C LEU A 105 -23.32 11.41 28.47
N SER A 106 -23.49 12.74 28.53
CA SER A 106 -23.69 13.42 29.82
C SER A 106 -25.17 13.39 30.17
N ASN A 107 -25.52 12.49 31.09
CA ASN A 107 -26.84 12.34 31.68
C ASN A 107 -27.26 13.65 32.38
N THR A 108 -28.24 14.38 31.83
CA THR A 108 -28.81 15.57 32.47
C THR A 108 -29.95 15.17 33.39
N GLY A 109 -29.65 15.17 34.70
CA GLY A 109 -30.53 15.62 35.79
C GLY A 109 -31.87 14.90 36.01
N SER A 110 -31.88 13.87 36.87
CA SER A 110 -33.08 13.55 37.65
C SER A 110 -33.17 14.50 38.85
N GLY A 111 -34.09 15.46 38.77
CA GLY A 111 -34.46 16.33 39.87
C GLY A 111 -35.00 15.51 41.04
N ARG A 112 -34.53 15.85 42.25
CA ARG A 112 -35.18 15.46 43.50
C ARG A 112 -36.51 16.20 43.59
N GLU A 113 -37.60 15.46 43.77
CA GLU A 113 -38.77 15.98 44.45
C GLU A 113 -38.84 15.31 45.82
N SER A 114 -38.77 16.16 46.84
CA SER A 114 -39.07 15.85 48.23
C SER A 114 -40.25 16.73 48.61
N GLU A 115 -41.42 16.11 48.76
CA GLU A 115 -42.42 16.27 49.85
C GLU A 115 -43.73 15.56 49.45
#